data_AF-A0A5D3KN52-F1
#
_entry.id   AF-A0A5D3KN52-F1
#
_cell.length_a   1.000
_cell.length_b   1.000
_cell.length_c   1.000
_cell.angle_alpha   90.00
_cell.angle_beta   90.00
_cell.angle_gamma   90.00
#
_symmetry.space_group_name_H-M   'P 1'
#
loop_
_entity.id
_entity.type
_entity.pdbx_description
1 polymer ?
#
loop_
_entity_poly.entity_id
_entity_poly.type
_entity_poly.pdbx_seq_one_letter_code
_entity_poly.pdbx_strand_id
1 'polypeptide(L)' 'MLFVLRAAQLMGKAAGYAISVGIVGFGAWVLVAGLYSSAPAFWVCVALVPIAVGVWSACGHI' A
#
# COMPACT_ATOMS: atom_id res chain seq x y z
N MET A 1 12.71 25.81 16.78
CA MET A 1 11.59 24.94 17.24
C MET A 1 10.64 24.54 16.11
N LEU A 2 10.12 25.50 15.32
CA LEU A 2 9.20 25.22 14.20
C LEU A 2 9.76 24.27 13.12
N PHE A 3 11.07 24.34 12.83
CA PHE A 3 11.74 23.48 11.84
C PHE A 3 11.78 22.00 12.24
N VAL A 4 11.99 21.70 13.53
CA VAL A 4 12.02 20.33 14.06
C VAL A 4 10.64 19.69 14.04
N LEU A 5 9.59 20.44 14.42
CA LEU A 5 8.21 19.98 14.30
C LEU A 5 7.84 19.65 12.85
N ARG A 6 8.26 20.50 11.90
CA ARG A 6 8.01 20.28 10.47
C ARG A 6 8.72 19.03 9.94
N ALA A 7 9.97 18.81 10.35
CA ALA A 7 10.73 17.62 9.98
C ALA A 7 10.10 16.33 10.54
N ALA A 8 9.63 16.35 11.79
CA ALA A 8 8.95 15.21 12.41
C ALA A 8 7.65 14.84 11.70
N GLN A 9 6.87 15.83 11.25
CA GLN A 9 5.64 15.61 10.47
C GLN A 9 5.93 15.02 9.08
N LEU A 10 7.01 15.46 8.43
CA LEU A 10 7.45 14.93 7.14
C LEU A 10 7.91 13.47 7.27
N MET A 11 8.66 13.12 8.31
CA MET A 11 9.07 11.74 8.58
C MET A 11 7.89 10.82 8.89
N GLY A 12 6.91 11.27 9.67
CA GLY A 12 5.68 10.52 9.92
C GLY A 12 4.85 10.29 8.64
N LYS A 13 4.74 11.31 7.78
CA LYS A 13 4.13 11.19 6.45
C LYS A 13 4.86 10.18 5.57
N ALA A 14 6.18 10.29 5.49
CA ALA A 14 7.01 9.41 4.68
C ALA A 14 6.90 7.94 5.12
N ALA A 15 6.86 7.68 6.43
CA ALA A 15 6.64 6.34 6.96
C ALA A 15 5.25 5.78 6.58
N GLY A 16 4.20 6.61 6.67
CA GLY A 16 2.85 6.21 6.23
C GLY A 16 2.77 5.86 4.75
N TYR A 17 3.43 6.66 3.89
CA TYR A 17 3.51 6.35 2.45
C TYR A 17 4.33 5.09 2.18
N ALA A 18 5.43 4.86 2.89
CA ALA A 18 6.24 3.66 2.74
C ALA A 18 5.45 2.39 3.08
N ILE A 19 4.65 2.43 4.16
CA ILE A 19 3.79 1.32 4.55
C ILE A 19 2.70 1.08 3.50
N SER A 20 2.03 2.15 3.04
CA SER A 20 1.02 2.06 1.98
C SER A 20 1.58 1.45 0.70
N VAL A 21 2.75 1.90 0.23
CA VAL A 21 3.44 1.34 -0.94
C VAL A 21 3.78 -0.14 -0.72
N GLY A 22 4.21 -0.52 0.49
CA GLY A 22 4.44 -1.91 0.85
C GLY A 22 3.19 -2.79 0.71
N ILE A 23 2.03 -2.29 1.17
CA ILE A 23 0.76 -3.03 1.08
C ILE A 23 0.31 -3.16 -0.39
N VAL A 24 0.40 -2.09 -1.18
CA VAL A 24 0.08 -2.14 -2.63
C VAL A 24 1.02 -3.09 -3.36
N GLY A 25 2.33 -3.02 -3.07
CA GLY A 25 3.34 -3.89 -3.64
C GLY A 25 3.10 -5.37 -3.29
N PHE A 26 2.71 -5.66 -2.06
CA PHE A 26 2.30 -7.01 -1.64
C PHE A 26 1.09 -7.50 -2.44
N GLY A 27 0.07 -6.67 -2.61
CA GLY A 27 -1.10 -7.00 -3.45
C GLY A 27 -0.73 -7.27 -4.91
N ALA A 28 0.16 -6.46 -5.49
CA ALA A 28 0.66 -6.67 -6.85
C ALA A 28 1.48 -7.97 -6.98
N TRP A 29 2.29 -8.31 -6.00
CA TRP A 29 3.04 -9.56 -5.98
C TRP A 29 2.12 -10.79 -5.92
N VAL A 30 1.09 -10.73 -5.05
CA VAL A 30 0.06 -11.76 -4.94
C VAL A 30 -0.71 -11.92 -6.26
N LEU A 31 -0.99 -10.81 -6.95
CA LEU A 31 -1.61 -10.82 -8.28
C LEU A 31 -0.74 -11.58 -9.29
N VAL A 32 0.56 -11.24 -9.36
CA VAL A 32 1.51 -11.85 -10.28
C VAL A 32 1.66 -13.34 -9.99
N ALA A 33 1.87 -13.73 -8.73
CA ALA A 33 1.95 -15.13 -8.33
C ALA A 33 0.66 -15.91 -8.66
N GLY A 34 -0.49 -15.27 -8.49
CA GLY A 34 -1.80 -15.83 -8.78
C GLY A 34 -2.13 -15.98 -10.26
N LEU A 35 -1.58 -15.11 -11.12
CA LEU A 35 -1.70 -15.19 -12.58
C LEU A 35 -1.03 -16.46 -13.14
N TYR A 36 -0.01 -17.00 -12.47
CA TYR A 36 0.62 -18.27 -12.81
C TYR A 36 -0.13 -19.50 -12.25
N SER A 37 -1.22 -19.31 -11.52
CA SER A 37 -2.02 -20.39 -10.93
C SER A 37 -3.18 -20.82 -11.84
N SER A 38 -3.76 -21.99 -11.56
CA SER A 38 -4.87 -22.57 -12.32
C SER A 38 -6.18 -21.76 -12.26
N ALA A 39 -6.27 -20.75 -11.39
CA ALA A 39 -7.46 -19.93 -11.16
C ALA A 39 -7.12 -18.43 -11.04
N PRO A 40 -6.69 -17.76 -12.12
CA PRO A 40 -6.20 -16.39 -12.08
C PRO A 40 -7.25 -15.36 -11.63
N ALA A 41 -8.52 -15.55 -11.99
CA ALA A 41 -9.61 -14.66 -11.60
C ALA A 41 -9.83 -14.58 -10.08
N PHE A 42 -9.61 -15.69 -9.36
CA PHE A 42 -9.72 -15.72 -7.89
C PHE A 42 -8.62 -14.87 -7.23
N TRP A 43 -7.39 -14.98 -7.73
CA TRP A 43 -6.25 -14.23 -7.22
C TRP A 43 -6.36 -12.73 -7.50
N VAL A 44 -7.02 -12.32 -8.60
CA VAL A 44 -7.37 -10.91 -8.84
C VAL A 44 -8.25 -10.36 -7.72
N CYS A 45 -9.29 -11.10 -7.31
CA CYS A 45 -10.16 -10.70 -6.19
C CYS A 45 -9.39 -10.63 -4.86
N VAL A 46 -8.50 -11.59 -4.60
CA VAL A 46 -7.68 -11.62 -3.38
C VAL A 46 -6.67 -10.47 -3.34
N ALA A 47 -6.04 -10.14 -4.47
CA ALA A 47 -5.08 -9.03 -4.60
C ALA A 47 -5.75 -7.66 -4.55
N LEU A 48 -7.02 -7.56 -4.93
CA LEU A 48 -7.78 -6.31 -4.90
C LEU A 48 -7.90 -5.74 -3.48
N VAL A 49 -8.03 -6.60 -2.47
CA VAL A 49 -8.17 -6.21 -1.06
C VAL A 49 -6.94 -5.44 -0.55
N PRO A 50 -5.71 -5.98 -0.57
CA PRO A 50 -4.52 -5.25 -0.14
C PRO A 50 -4.25 -4.02 -1.00
N ILE A 51 -4.50 -4.06 -2.32
CA ILE A 51 -4.34 -2.86 -3.17
C ILE A 51 -5.30 -1.75 -2.74
N ALA A 52 -6.58 -2.08 -2.52
CA ALA A 52 -7.57 -1.11 -2.05
C ALA A 52 -7.23 -0.56 -0.67
N VAL A 53 -6.77 -1.40 0.27
CA VAL A 53 -6.34 -0.98 1.62
C VAL A 53 -5.10 -0.09 1.54
N GLY A 54 -4.12 -0.44 0.71
CA GLY A 54 -2.92 0.36 0.51
C GLY A 54 -3.24 1.73 -0.09
N VAL A 55 -4.09 1.79 -1.12
CA VAL A 55 -4.56 3.05 -1.73
C VAL A 55 -5.37 3.88 -0.75
N TRP A 56 -6.32 3.26 -0.02
CA TRP A 56 -7.10 3.94 1.00
C TRP A 56 -6.20 4.50 2.11
N SER A 57 -5.19 3.75 2.54
CA SER A 57 -4.23 4.20 3.54
C SER A 57 -3.36 5.38 3.05
N ALA A 58 -3.09 5.50 1.75
CA ALA A 58 -2.43 6.66 1.18
C ALA A 58 -3.37 7.88 1.05
N CYS A 59 -4.64 7.65 0.74
CA CYS A 59 -5.65 8.71 0.56
C CYS A 59 -6.29 9.21 1.86
N GLY A 60 -6.33 8.38 2.91
CA GLY A 60 -6.91 8.72 4.23
C GLY A 60 -6.10 9.73 5.03
N HIS A 61 -4.99 10.22 4.49
CA HIS A 61 -4.17 11.28 5.06
C HIS A 61 -4.52 12.66 4.47
N ILE A 62 -5.82 12.92 4.29
CA ILE A 62 -6.37 14.28 4.09
C ILE A 62 -6.78 14.89 5.43
#